data_AF-A0A453G3I1-F1
#
_entry.id   AF-A0A453G3I1-F1
#
_cell.length_a   1.000
_cell.length_b   1.000
_cell.length_c   1.000
_cell.angle_alpha   90.00
_cell.angle_beta   90.00
_cell.angle_gamma   90.00
#
_symmetry.space_group_name_H-M   'P 1'
#
loop_
_entity.id
_entity.type
_entity.pdbx_description
1 polymer ?
#
loop_
_entity_poly.entity_id
_entity_poly.type
_entity_poly.pdbx_seq_one_letter_code
_entity_poly.pdbx_strand_id
1 'polypeptide(L)' 'MESGILFDDLHKTGIFTWDYLHHLGSNKFSLSRNYIKTLRKHGLSRDPQRRK' A
#
# COMPACT_ATOMS: atom_id res chain seq x y z
N MET A 1 -22.61 10.88 -1.22
CA MET A 1 -21.73 10.44 -2.32
C MET A 1 -20.31 10.47 -1.77
N GLU A 2 -19.81 9.33 -1.30
CA GLU A 2 -18.40 9.21 -0.91
C GLU A 2 -17.65 8.58 -2.09
N SER A 3 -16.92 9.38 -2.84
CA SER A 3 -16.18 8.99 -4.06
C SER A 3 -14.73 8.57 -3.75
N GLY A 4 -14.51 7.97 -2.59
CA GLY A 4 -13.19 7.56 -2.10
C GLY A 4 -12.92 6.07 -2.33
N ILE A 5 -11.65 5.68 -2.33
CA ILE A 5 -11.27 4.26 -2.30
C ILE A 5 -11.44 3.75 -0.86
N LEU A 6 -12.26 2.71 -0.68
CA LEU A 6 -12.47 2.04 0.61
C LEU A 6 -11.58 0.80 0.71
N PHE A 7 -10.80 0.72 1.79
CA PHE A 7 -10.04 -0.46 2.16
C PHE A 7 -10.80 -1.26 3.25
N ASP A 8 -10.62 -2.58 3.25
CA ASP A 8 -11.32 -3.52 4.15
C ASP A 8 -10.76 -3.54 5.58
N ASP A 9 -9.58 -2.97 5.78
CA ASP A 9 -8.91 -2.80 7.08
C ASP A 9 -9.36 -1.56 7.86
N LEU A 10 -10.60 -1.11 7.60
CA LEU A 10 -11.27 0.07 8.18
C LEU A 10 -10.70 1.43 7.73
N HIS A 11 -9.78 1.47 6.76
CA HIS A 11 -9.35 2.72 6.16
C HIS A 11 -10.33 3.18 5.09
N LYS A 12 -11.14 4.17 5.46
CA LYS A 12 -12.08 4.89 4.55
C LYS A 12 -11.70 6.35 4.32
N THR A 13 -10.53 6.76 4.81
CA THR A 13 -10.05 8.13 4.73
C THR A 13 -8.93 8.20 3.69
N GLY A 14 -9.03 9.16 2.77
CA GLY A 14 -8.01 9.37 1.75
C GLY A 14 -8.57 10.04 0.51
N ILE A 15 -7.84 11.00 -0.03
CA ILE A 15 -8.10 11.60 -1.34
C ILE A 15 -6.90 11.28 -2.21
N PHE A 16 -7.15 10.59 -3.32
CA PHE A 16 -6.13 10.23 -4.29
C PHE A 16 -6.43 10.95 -5.59
N THR A 17 -5.47 11.72 -6.09
CA THR A 17 -5.58 12.34 -7.41
C THR A 17 -5.43 11.26 -8.49
N TRP A 18 -5.96 11.54 -9.68
CA TRP A 18 -5.85 10.59 -10.77
C TRP A 18 -4.39 10.39 -11.22
N ASP A 19 -3.61 11.47 -11.26
CA ASP A 19 -2.18 11.43 -11.57
C ASP A 19 -1.40 10.53 -10.60
N TYR A 20 -1.75 10.57 -9.31
CA TYR A 20 -1.11 9.72 -8.31
C TYR A 20 -1.44 8.24 -8.52
N LEU A 21 -2.72 7.91 -8.74
CA LEU A 21 -3.12 6.53 -9.02
C LEU A 21 -2.49 6.00 -10.33
N HIS A 22 -2.41 6.84 -11.36
CA HIS A 22 -1.70 6.51 -12.60
C HIS A 22 -0.21 6.24 -12.33
N HIS A 23 0.47 7.13 -11.58
CA HIS A 23 1.87 6.93 -11.19
C HIS A 23 2.09 5.60 -10.46
N LEU A 24 1.22 5.26 -9.49
CA LEU A 24 1.27 3.99 -8.77
C LEU A 24 1.12 2.81 -9.73
N GLY A 25 0.16 2.86 -10.67
CA GLY A 25 -0.08 1.83 -11.67
C GLY A 25 1.11 1.62 -12.62
N SER A 26 1.67 2.71 -13.14
CA SER A 26 2.84 2.69 -14.04
C SER A 26 4.09 2.16 -13.34
N ASN A 27 4.27 2.46 -12.05
CA ASN A 27 5.50 2.14 -11.31
C ASN A 27 5.35 0.95 -10.33
N LYS A 28 4.22 0.24 -10.34
CA LYS A 28 3.84 -0.77 -9.33
C LYS A 28 4.93 -1.77 -8.98
N PHE A 29 5.68 -2.26 -9.97
CA PHE A 29 6.72 -3.28 -9.76
C PHE A 29 7.97 -2.69 -9.10
N SER A 30 8.35 -1.47 -9.44
CA SER A 30 9.51 -0.80 -8.84
C SER A 30 9.22 -0.43 -7.40
N LEU A 31 8.06 0.19 -7.17
CA LEU A 31 7.58 0.59 -5.85
C LEU A 31 7.42 -0.63 -4.92
N SER A 32 6.79 -1.70 -5.40
CA SER A 32 6.62 -2.93 -4.61
C SER A 32 7.96 -3.58 -4.27
N ARG A 33 8.91 -3.65 -5.22
CA ARG A 33 10.26 -4.20 -4.95
C ARG A 33 11.00 -3.36 -3.91
N ASN A 34 10.91 -2.03 -3.99
CA ASN A 34 11.54 -1.16 -3.02
C ASN A 34 10.93 -1.34 -1.62
N TYR A 35 9.60 -1.41 -1.54
CA TYR A 35 8.88 -1.69 -0.29
C TYR A 35 9.35 -2.98 0.38
N ILE A 36 9.42 -4.10 -0.36
CA ILE A 36 9.92 -5.38 0.19
C ILE A 36 11.39 -5.29 0.65
N LYS A 37 12.25 -4.58 -0.11
CA LYS A 37 13.65 -4.37 0.30
C LYS A 37 13.73 -3.61 1.62
N THR A 38 12.92 -2.56 1.79
CA THR A 38 12.84 -1.78 3.03
C THR A 38 12.39 -2.65 4.19
N LEU A 39 11.31 -3.43 4.04
CA LEU A 39 10.85 -4.33 5.10
C LEU A 39 11.95 -5.29 5.56
N ARG A 40 12.64 -5.93 4.60
CA ARG A 40 13.74 -6.86 4.89
C ARG A 40 14.90 -6.19 5.60
N LYS A 41 15.28 -4.97 5.20
CA LYS A 41 16.32 -4.18 5.86
C LYS A 41 16.01 -3.92 7.33
N HIS A 42 14.74 -3.79 7.67
CA HIS A 42 14.27 -3.56 9.05
C HIS A 42 13.84 -4.84 9.78
N GLY A 43 14.03 -6.03 9.20
CA GLY A 43 13.59 -7.29 9.81
C GLY A 43 12.07 -7.42 9.94
N LEU A 44 11.28 -6.67 9.16
CA LEU A 44 9.83 -6.68 9.18
C LEU A 44 9.26 -7.64 8.12
N SER A 45 8.02 -8.11 8.34
CA SER A 45 7.25 -8.92 7.39
C SER A 45 5.97 -8.20 6.98
N ARG A 46 5.46 -8.56 5.79
CA ARG A 46 4.10 -8.18 5.36
C ARG A 46 3.04 -9.05 6.01
N ASP A 47 3.39 -10.30 6.29
CA ASP A 47 2.45 -11.23 6.87
C ASP A 47 2.21 -10.84 8.33
N PRO A 48 0.93 -10.83 8.78
CA PRO A 48 0.64 -10.59 10.17
C PRO A 48 1.35 -11.64 11.03
N GLN A 49 1.89 -11.21 12.18
CA GLN A 49 2.46 -12.17 13.13
C GLN A 49 1.35 -13.14 13.52
N ARG A 50 1.61 -14.45 13.40
CA ARG A 50 0.70 -15.46 13.93
C ARG A 50 0.46 -15.16 15.41
N ARG A 51 -0.79 -14.93 15.79
CA ARG A 51 -1.18 -14.89 17.19
C ARG A 51 -0.77 -16.23 17.82
N LYS A 52 -0.01 -16.17 18.91
CA LYS A 52 0.23 -17.33 19.78
C LYS A 52 -1.04 -17.67 20.53
#